data_AF-A0A7J7PER3-F1
#
_entry.id   AF-A0A7J7PER3-F1
#
_cell.length_a   1.000
_cell.length_b   1.000
_cell.length_c   1.000
_cell.angle_alpha   90.00
_cell.angle_beta   90.00
_cell.angle_gamma   90.00
#
_symmetry.space_group_name_H-M   'P 1'
#
loop_
_entity.id
_entity.type
_entity.pdbx_description
1 polymer ?
#
loop_
_entity_poly.entity_id
_entity_poly.type
_entity_poly.pdbx_seq_one_letter_code
_entity_poly.pdbx_strand_id
1 'polypeptide(L)'
;MAAGYYGLVHGALLCLQGWLRMSADASSSCRMSPGQLAASHPALLSCLFSLLGATATEAVTAERIECLACEILCDVLGPGAYGDDPQQERTAVDAAMAALLSLRDVALTPGPAGAGVARCVASVASALAQRDVNAQRTFVNWNEELDDDEEAFYRDGFLMTGPAYLQQLQERIAAATAWQQAEGALFCLAAVADMLRGQDLCSPAGRSAAFLSSPFTCATAAAVVGAYAPWFECTPAAPLEGALRLLLHALCFPHSWHAAARAFKVLCMRCAARLCSAPVVQSLAAVAAAAVAPAPAAGQVASYVSMPLEDRQAIVEGLARVITLLNPQDVVDSALSIQQPHLARTQSIISHGSSTAAQGGAAAKQLLQHLADELQLMADRSVLEAVCEVYKRALQAARGSAKPLLTTLLTAVGELFTATQQAACLDVLSTIAEVQ
;
A
#
# COMPACT_ATOMS: atom_id res chain seq x y z
N MET A 1 -37.39 -25.96 -0.49
CA MET A 1 -38.00 -24.64 -0.77
C MET A 1 -37.01 -23.48 -0.74
N ALA A 2 -35.87 -23.56 -0.02
CA ALA A 2 -34.87 -22.48 0.03
C ALA A 2 -34.18 -22.15 -1.32
N ALA A 3 -33.87 -23.16 -2.14
CA ALA A 3 -33.19 -22.97 -3.43
C ALA A 3 -33.94 -22.05 -4.43
N GLY A 4 -35.29 -22.01 -4.36
CA GLY A 4 -36.09 -21.14 -5.25
C GLY A 4 -36.06 -19.67 -4.84
N TYR A 5 -35.88 -19.38 -3.55
CA TYR A 5 -35.90 -18.01 -3.03
C TYR A 5 -34.64 -17.22 -3.45
N TYR A 6 -33.46 -17.85 -3.37
CA TYR A 6 -32.21 -17.19 -3.71
C TYR A 6 -32.10 -16.87 -5.21
N GLY A 7 -32.63 -17.73 -6.09
CA GLY A 7 -32.70 -17.43 -7.52
C GLY A 7 -33.53 -16.18 -7.83
N LEU A 8 -34.64 -15.99 -7.11
CA LEU A 8 -35.48 -14.79 -7.23
C LEU A 8 -34.77 -13.54 -6.70
N VAL A 9 -34.11 -13.62 -5.54
CA VAL A 9 -33.34 -12.49 -4.98
C VAL A 9 -32.21 -12.09 -5.92
N HIS A 10 -31.43 -13.05 -6.41
CA HIS A 10 -30.34 -12.78 -7.36
C HIS A 10 -30.86 -12.13 -8.66
N GLY A 11 -31.95 -12.67 -9.23
CA GLY A 11 -32.59 -12.08 -10.40
C GLY A 11 -33.10 -10.64 -10.15
N ALA A 12 -33.68 -10.38 -8.98
CA ALA A 12 -34.15 -9.06 -8.59
C ALA A 12 -32.99 -8.06 -8.44
N LEU A 13 -31.87 -8.46 -7.82
CA LEU A 13 -30.68 -7.62 -7.70
C LEU A 13 -30.07 -7.30 -9.06
N LEU A 14 -30.00 -8.24 -10.00
CA LEU A 14 -29.53 -7.97 -11.36
C LEU A 14 -30.43 -6.96 -12.08
N CYS A 15 -31.76 -7.09 -11.93
CA CYS A 15 -32.69 -6.12 -12.49
C CYS A 15 -32.51 -4.73 -11.87
N LEU A 16 -32.31 -4.67 -10.54
CA LEU A 16 -32.05 -3.42 -9.83
C LEU A 16 -30.74 -2.77 -10.28
N GLN A 17 -29.65 -3.53 -10.37
CA GLN A 17 -28.36 -3.02 -10.85
C GLN A 17 -28.47 -2.50 -12.29
N GLY A 18 -29.15 -3.25 -13.17
CA GLY A 18 -29.43 -2.81 -14.53
C GLY A 18 -30.22 -1.50 -14.56
N TRP A 19 -31.29 -1.40 -13.76
CA TRP A 19 -32.11 -0.20 -13.68
C TRP A 19 -31.34 1.03 -13.16
N LEU A 20 -30.52 0.87 -12.13
CA LEU A 20 -29.69 1.95 -11.58
C LEU A 20 -28.66 2.44 -12.60
N ARG A 21 -28.08 1.53 -13.41
CA ARG A 21 -27.06 1.84 -14.43
C ARG A 21 -27.61 2.32 -15.77
N MET A 22 -28.92 2.22 -16.01
CA MET A 22 -29.54 2.70 -17.24
C MET A 22 -29.56 4.24 -17.28
N SER A 23 -28.45 4.96 -17.10
CA SER A 23 -28.43 6.43 -17.19
C SER A 23 -28.86 6.93 -18.56
N ALA A 24 -29.65 8.02 -18.61
CA ALA A 24 -30.08 8.63 -19.88
C ALA A 24 -28.91 9.28 -20.64
N ASP A 25 -27.85 9.62 -19.90
CA ASP A 25 -26.81 10.54 -20.36
C ASP A 25 -25.48 9.81 -20.62
N ALA A 26 -25.44 8.49 -20.40
CA ALA A 26 -24.28 7.59 -20.48
C ALA A 26 -23.05 8.00 -19.63
N SER A 27 -23.09 9.13 -18.91
CA SER A 27 -21.98 9.69 -18.14
C SER A 27 -22.02 9.38 -16.64
N SER A 28 -23.22 9.18 -16.06
CA SER A 28 -23.36 8.79 -14.64
C SER A 28 -23.50 7.28 -14.49
N SER A 29 -22.77 6.71 -13.52
CA SER A 29 -22.86 5.29 -13.17
C SER A 29 -24.18 4.91 -12.50
N CYS A 30 -24.84 5.87 -11.84
CA CYS A 30 -26.13 5.68 -11.17
C CYS A 30 -27.12 6.78 -11.56
N ARG A 31 -28.39 6.42 -11.77
CA ARG A 31 -29.50 7.35 -12.04
C ARG A 31 -30.03 8.06 -10.80
N MET A 32 -29.82 7.50 -9.62
CA MET A 32 -30.40 8.01 -8.38
C MET A 32 -29.36 8.13 -7.30
N SER A 33 -29.37 9.26 -6.63
CA SER A 33 -28.58 9.45 -5.42
C SER A 33 -29.13 8.63 -4.25
N PRO A 34 -28.33 8.36 -3.21
CA PRO A 34 -28.79 7.71 -1.98
C PRO A 34 -30.04 8.36 -1.38
N GLY A 35 -30.11 9.69 -1.32
CA GLY A 35 -31.26 10.42 -0.79
C GLY A 35 -32.52 10.22 -1.62
N GLN A 36 -32.42 10.35 -2.95
CA GLN A 36 -33.53 10.08 -3.86
C GLN A 36 -34.02 8.63 -3.80
N LEU A 37 -33.07 7.67 -3.69
CA LEU A 37 -33.37 6.26 -3.57
C LEU A 37 -34.07 5.94 -2.25
N ALA A 38 -33.60 6.52 -1.15
CA ALA A 38 -34.23 6.38 0.17
C ALA A 38 -35.62 7.04 0.21
N ALA A 39 -35.80 8.19 -0.44
CA ALA A 39 -37.11 8.85 -0.52
C ALA A 39 -38.13 8.05 -1.34
N SER A 40 -37.70 7.48 -2.48
CA SER A 40 -38.57 6.73 -3.39
C SER A 40 -38.83 5.29 -2.92
N HIS A 41 -37.82 4.68 -2.30
CA HIS A 41 -37.80 3.28 -1.88
C HIS A 41 -37.16 3.14 -0.49
N PRO A 42 -37.84 3.55 0.60
CA PRO A 42 -37.23 3.70 1.93
C PRO A 42 -36.67 2.41 2.53
N ALA A 43 -37.20 1.24 2.14
CA ALA A 43 -36.70 -0.04 2.61
C ALA A 43 -35.46 -0.53 1.86
N LEU A 44 -35.19 -0.04 0.64
CA LEU A 44 -34.28 -0.69 -0.29
C LEU A 44 -32.84 -0.74 0.22
N LEU A 45 -32.30 0.39 0.71
CA LEU A 45 -30.95 0.44 1.27
C LEU A 45 -30.81 -0.52 2.46
N SER A 46 -31.78 -0.51 3.38
CA SER A 46 -31.77 -1.40 4.54
C SER A 46 -31.81 -2.88 4.14
N CYS A 47 -32.59 -3.21 3.10
CA CYS A 47 -32.64 -4.56 2.54
C CYS A 47 -31.29 -4.95 1.92
N LEU A 48 -30.66 -4.08 1.13
CA LEU A 48 -29.34 -4.34 0.55
C LEU A 48 -28.28 -4.59 1.62
N PHE A 49 -28.26 -3.79 2.70
CA PHE A 49 -27.37 -4.02 3.83
C PHE A 49 -27.65 -5.34 4.55
N SER A 50 -28.92 -5.73 4.70
CA SER A 50 -29.27 -7.02 5.32
C SER A 50 -28.76 -8.23 4.51
N LEU A 51 -28.59 -8.07 3.18
CA LEU A 51 -28.06 -9.10 2.31
C LEU A 51 -26.55 -9.29 2.45
N LEU A 52 -25.82 -8.26 2.91
CA LEU A 52 -24.39 -8.39 3.20
C LEU A 52 -24.10 -9.31 4.39
N GLY A 53 -25.05 -9.45 5.32
CA GLY A 53 -24.92 -10.30 6.52
C GLY A 53 -25.69 -11.61 6.47
N ALA A 54 -26.30 -11.94 5.33
CA ALA A 54 -27.22 -13.08 5.24
C ALA A 54 -26.45 -14.41 5.25
N THR A 55 -26.55 -15.16 6.35
CA THR A 55 -26.00 -16.52 6.43
C THR A 55 -26.94 -17.50 5.71
N ALA A 56 -26.69 -17.76 4.43
CA ALA A 56 -27.41 -18.81 3.72
C ALA A 56 -26.87 -20.21 4.07
N THR A 57 -27.74 -21.21 4.06
CA THR A 57 -27.36 -22.63 4.10
C THR A 57 -26.64 -23.08 2.83
N GLU A 58 -26.77 -22.34 1.72
CA GLU A 58 -26.13 -22.60 0.43
C GLU A 58 -25.02 -21.56 0.18
N ALA A 59 -23.78 -21.90 0.55
CA ALA A 59 -22.66 -20.96 0.57
C ALA A 59 -22.39 -20.24 -0.76
N VAL A 60 -22.48 -20.96 -1.90
CA VAL A 60 -22.15 -20.40 -3.23
C VAL A 60 -23.18 -19.34 -3.67
N THR A 61 -24.46 -19.57 -3.39
CA THR A 61 -25.52 -18.64 -3.78
C THR A 61 -25.55 -17.41 -2.88
N ALA A 62 -25.20 -17.59 -1.60
CA ALA A 62 -25.03 -16.49 -0.63
C ALA A 62 -23.97 -15.51 -1.09
N GLU A 63 -22.78 -16.02 -1.44
CA GLU A 63 -21.63 -15.20 -1.84
C GLU A 63 -21.95 -14.33 -3.06
N ARG A 64 -22.66 -14.88 -4.06
CA ARG A 64 -23.07 -14.12 -5.25
C ARG A 64 -24.04 -12.99 -4.92
N ILE A 65 -25.01 -13.25 -4.04
CA ILE A 65 -25.98 -12.24 -3.62
C ILE A 65 -25.29 -11.15 -2.80
N GLU A 66 -24.38 -11.53 -1.91
CA GLU A 66 -23.58 -10.62 -1.09
C GLU A 66 -22.73 -9.70 -1.96
N CYS A 67 -21.97 -10.26 -2.91
CA CYS A 67 -21.16 -9.49 -3.85
C CYS A 67 -22.01 -8.53 -4.69
N LEU A 68 -23.15 -9.00 -5.21
CA LEU A 68 -24.00 -8.16 -6.04
C LEU A 68 -24.69 -7.04 -5.23
N ALA A 69 -25.11 -7.31 -4.00
CA ALA A 69 -25.62 -6.28 -3.09
C ALA A 69 -24.54 -5.25 -2.75
N CYS A 70 -23.30 -5.70 -2.53
CA CYS A 70 -22.13 -4.84 -2.32
C CYS A 70 -21.87 -3.93 -3.53
N GLU A 71 -21.86 -4.48 -4.75
CA GLU A 71 -21.69 -3.70 -5.98
C GLU A 71 -22.77 -2.62 -6.13
N ILE A 72 -24.03 -2.97 -5.88
CA ILE A 72 -25.14 -2.01 -5.94
C ILE A 72 -24.97 -0.91 -4.88
N LEU A 73 -24.59 -1.28 -3.66
CA LEU A 73 -24.32 -0.31 -2.59
C LEU A 73 -23.15 0.61 -2.96
N CYS A 74 -22.06 0.08 -3.54
CA CYS A 74 -20.94 0.88 -4.04
C CYS A 74 -21.34 1.81 -5.19
N ASP A 75 -22.21 1.38 -6.12
CA ASP A 75 -22.70 2.21 -7.21
C ASP A 75 -23.59 3.36 -6.70
N VAL A 76 -24.43 3.09 -5.69
CA VAL A 76 -25.34 4.08 -5.11
C VAL A 76 -24.61 5.04 -4.17
N LEU A 77 -23.73 4.53 -3.31
CA LEU A 77 -23.04 5.30 -2.27
C LEU A 77 -21.68 5.83 -2.72
N GLY A 78 -21.23 5.45 -3.92
CA GLY A 78 -19.95 5.85 -4.49
C GLY A 78 -19.93 7.28 -5.05
N PRO A 79 -18.78 7.68 -5.63
CA PRO A 79 -18.60 9.03 -6.17
C PRO A 79 -19.50 9.28 -7.38
N GLY A 80 -20.07 10.50 -7.44
CA GLY A 80 -20.87 10.98 -8.57
C GLY A 80 -22.38 10.80 -8.42
N ALA A 81 -22.86 10.09 -7.39
CA ALA A 81 -24.29 9.87 -7.14
C ALA A 81 -24.90 10.94 -6.22
N TYR A 82 -24.82 12.23 -6.58
CA TYR A 82 -25.35 13.32 -5.76
C TYR A 82 -26.80 13.65 -6.09
N GLY A 83 -27.60 13.90 -5.06
CA GLY A 83 -28.98 14.34 -5.19
C GLY A 83 -29.09 15.85 -5.01
N ASP A 84 -30.20 16.42 -5.49
CA ASP A 84 -30.49 17.85 -5.39
C ASP A 84 -30.82 18.31 -3.95
N ASP A 85 -31.27 17.39 -3.08
CA ASP A 85 -31.63 17.68 -1.69
C ASP A 85 -30.52 17.22 -0.72
N PRO A 86 -29.71 18.14 -0.17
CA PRO A 86 -28.59 17.80 0.69
C PRO A 86 -29.02 17.16 2.02
N GLN A 87 -30.22 17.46 2.52
CA GLN A 87 -30.71 16.89 3.78
C GLN A 87 -31.11 15.42 3.60
N GLN A 88 -31.73 15.10 2.45
CA GLN A 88 -32.03 13.70 2.10
C GLN A 88 -30.75 12.89 1.89
N GLU A 89 -29.75 13.46 1.20
CA GLU A 89 -28.45 12.79 1.01
C GLU A 89 -27.78 12.49 2.35
N ARG A 90 -27.71 13.48 3.24
CA ARG A 90 -27.11 13.30 4.57
C ARG A 90 -27.81 12.20 5.36
N THR A 91 -29.15 12.23 5.39
CA THR A 91 -29.94 11.23 6.11
C THR A 91 -29.72 9.81 5.57
N ALA A 92 -29.60 9.67 4.24
CA ALA A 92 -29.34 8.38 3.61
C ALA A 92 -27.93 7.86 3.90
N VAL A 93 -26.91 8.75 3.88
CA VAL A 93 -25.53 8.41 4.24
C VAL A 93 -25.43 8.02 5.72
N ASP A 94 -26.05 8.77 6.63
CA ASP A 94 -26.12 8.45 8.07
C ASP A 94 -26.72 7.05 8.30
N ALA A 95 -27.82 6.74 7.60
CA ALA A 95 -28.46 5.43 7.68
C ALA A 95 -27.58 4.31 7.12
N ALA A 96 -26.87 4.56 6.02
CA ALA A 96 -25.92 3.61 5.43
C ALA A 96 -24.76 3.32 6.38
N MET A 97 -24.22 4.34 7.03
CA MET A 97 -23.17 4.19 8.05
C MET A 97 -23.66 3.41 9.26
N ALA A 98 -24.85 3.71 9.78
CA ALA A 98 -25.45 2.95 10.87
C ALA A 98 -25.65 1.47 10.48
N ALA A 99 -26.03 1.19 9.24
CA ALA A 99 -26.17 -0.17 8.73
C ALA A 99 -24.82 -0.91 8.63
N LEU A 100 -23.76 -0.26 8.12
CA LEU A 100 -22.40 -0.82 8.13
C LEU A 100 -21.93 -1.15 9.55
N LEU A 101 -22.19 -0.26 10.51
CA LEU A 101 -21.88 -0.49 11.92
C LEU A 101 -22.67 -1.67 12.51
N SER A 102 -23.91 -1.90 12.06
CA SER A 102 -24.71 -3.05 12.50
C SER A 102 -24.17 -4.39 12.00
N LEU A 103 -23.49 -4.41 10.84
CA LEU A 103 -22.86 -5.60 10.27
C LEU A 103 -21.52 -5.96 10.95
N ARG A 104 -21.02 -5.10 11.83
CA ARG A 104 -19.71 -5.24 12.49
C ARG A 104 -19.51 -6.60 13.15
N ASP A 105 -20.48 -7.07 13.92
CA ASP A 105 -20.31 -8.32 14.68
C ASP A 105 -20.38 -9.56 13.77
N VAL A 106 -21.09 -9.46 12.63
CA VAL A 106 -21.09 -10.50 11.58
C VAL A 106 -19.75 -10.52 10.83
N ALA A 107 -19.24 -9.34 10.43
CA ALA A 107 -17.96 -9.20 9.75
C ALA A 107 -16.77 -9.75 10.56
N LEU A 108 -16.87 -9.73 11.89
CA LEU A 108 -15.83 -10.23 12.79
C LEU A 108 -16.00 -11.70 13.19
N THR A 109 -17.03 -12.37 12.66
CA THR A 109 -17.22 -13.81 12.90
C THR A 109 -16.11 -14.59 12.19
N PRO A 110 -15.35 -15.47 12.87
CA PRO A 110 -14.25 -16.18 12.25
C PRO A 110 -14.75 -17.14 11.15
N GLY A 111 -14.01 -17.18 10.04
CA GLY A 111 -14.28 -18.07 8.91
C GLY A 111 -14.63 -17.33 7.61
N PRO A 112 -14.93 -18.06 6.53
CA PRO A 112 -15.15 -17.49 5.21
C PRO A 112 -16.36 -16.56 5.15
N ALA A 113 -17.39 -16.81 5.96
CA ALA A 113 -18.59 -15.99 6.00
C ALA A 113 -18.29 -14.57 6.52
N GLY A 114 -17.66 -14.44 7.69
CA GLY A 114 -17.30 -13.12 8.23
C GLY A 114 -16.29 -12.39 7.34
N ALA A 115 -15.34 -13.10 6.73
CA ALA A 115 -14.41 -12.53 5.76
C ALA A 115 -15.10 -11.99 4.50
N GLY A 116 -16.17 -12.63 4.02
CA GLY A 116 -17.04 -12.10 2.97
C GLY A 116 -17.63 -10.75 3.39
N VAL A 117 -18.35 -10.74 4.51
CA VAL A 117 -19.05 -9.55 5.00
C VAL A 117 -18.08 -8.41 5.26
N ALA A 118 -16.91 -8.70 5.83
CA ALA A 118 -15.85 -7.72 6.06
C ALA A 118 -15.40 -7.05 4.75
N ARG A 119 -15.13 -7.84 3.69
CA ARG A 119 -14.77 -7.31 2.36
C ARG A 119 -15.86 -6.41 1.79
N CYS A 120 -17.12 -6.82 1.91
CA CYS A 120 -18.24 -6.01 1.43
C CYS A 120 -18.40 -4.71 2.23
N VAL A 121 -18.36 -4.77 3.55
CA VAL A 121 -18.42 -3.60 4.45
C VAL A 121 -17.32 -2.61 4.12
N ALA A 122 -16.07 -3.06 3.92
CA ALA A 122 -14.98 -2.14 3.57
C ALA A 122 -15.09 -1.58 2.16
N SER A 123 -15.60 -2.34 1.20
CA SER A 123 -15.82 -1.85 -0.16
C SER A 123 -16.85 -0.73 -0.16
N VAL A 124 -17.97 -0.91 0.55
CA VAL A 124 -19.01 0.12 0.69
C VAL A 124 -18.52 1.32 1.50
N ALA A 125 -17.76 1.09 2.58
CA ALA A 125 -17.16 2.18 3.35
C ALA A 125 -16.16 3.00 2.51
N SER A 126 -15.37 2.34 1.66
CA SER A 126 -14.45 3.00 0.73
C SER A 126 -15.20 3.82 -0.33
N ALA A 127 -16.31 3.29 -0.88
CA ALA A 127 -17.15 4.02 -1.82
C ALA A 127 -17.74 5.29 -1.18
N LEU A 128 -18.25 5.18 0.06
CA LEU A 128 -18.71 6.32 0.86
C LEU A 128 -17.61 7.36 1.09
N ALA A 129 -16.40 6.93 1.47
CA ALA A 129 -15.27 7.84 1.68
C ALA A 129 -14.87 8.58 0.39
N GLN A 130 -14.84 7.89 -0.75
CA GLN A 130 -14.50 8.50 -2.05
C GLN A 130 -15.55 9.48 -2.55
N ARG A 131 -16.83 9.27 -2.19
CA ARG A 131 -17.92 10.19 -2.49
C ARG A 131 -17.67 11.55 -1.85
N ASP A 132 -17.37 11.59 -0.56
CA ASP A 132 -17.18 12.86 0.14
C ASP A 132 -15.97 13.65 -0.38
N VAL A 133 -14.89 12.97 -0.76
CA VAL A 133 -13.69 13.61 -1.34
C VAL A 133 -13.97 14.27 -2.70
N ASN A 134 -14.86 13.70 -3.52
CA ASN A 134 -15.12 14.21 -4.88
C ASN A 134 -16.18 15.31 -4.94
N ALA A 135 -17.13 15.37 -4.00
CA ALA A 135 -18.13 16.44 -3.91
C ALA A 135 -17.49 17.84 -3.80
N GLN A 136 -16.24 17.88 -3.34
CA GLN A 136 -15.49 19.11 -3.08
C GLN A 136 -14.59 19.53 -4.23
N ARG A 137 -14.25 18.64 -5.16
CA ARG A 137 -13.39 18.97 -6.31
C ARG A 137 -14.10 19.74 -7.43
N THR A 138 -15.43 19.85 -7.38
CA THR A 138 -16.22 20.71 -8.29
C THR A 138 -16.37 22.15 -7.82
N PHE A 139 -15.63 22.56 -6.78
CA PHE A 139 -15.52 23.95 -6.36
C PHE A 139 -14.53 24.72 -7.26
N VAL A 140 -14.99 25.76 -7.95
CA VAL A 140 -14.27 26.41 -9.08
C VAL A 140 -13.47 27.66 -8.68
N ASN A 141 -13.54 28.20 -7.44
CA ASN A 141 -12.69 29.34 -7.06
C ASN A 141 -12.67 29.66 -5.54
N TRP A 142 -11.49 29.62 -4.91
CA TRP A 142 -11.19 30.21 -3.58
C TRP A 142 -10.15 31.35 -3.71
N ASN A 143 -10.51 32.48 -4.33
CA ASN A 143 -9.61 33.65 -4.37
C ASN A 143 -9.84 34.64 -3.24
N GLU A 144 -10.80 34.41 -2.34
CA GLU A 144 -10.94 35.22 -1.13
C GLU A 144 -11.30 34.28 0.03
N GLU A 145 -10.38 34.17 1.00
CA GLU A 145 -10.54 33.53 2.32
C GLU A 145 -10.45 31.98 2.38
N LEU A 146 -9.26 31.41 2.14
CA LEU A 146 -8.88 30.06 2.57
C LEU A 146 -7.63 30.10 3.44
N ASP A 147 -7.81 30.23 4.75
CA ASP A 147 -6.84 29.67 5.70
C ASP A 147 -7.54 28.94 6.87
N ASP A 148 -8.86 29.14 7.07
CA ASP A 148 -9.59 28.58 8.22
C ASP A 148 -10.51 27.37 7.89
N ASP A 149 -10.86 27.12 6.62
CA ASP A 149 -11.89 26.12 6.26
C ASP A 149 -11.36 24.70 5.96
N GLU A 150 -10.06 24.53 5.67
CA GLU A 150 -9.46 23.19 5.58
C GLU A 150 -9.46 22.48 6.94
N GLU A 151 -9.23 23.21 8.04
CA GLU A 151 -9.22 22.66 9.40
C GLU A 151 -10.65 22.38 9.92
N ALA A 152 -11.64 23.17 9.50
CA ALA A 152 -13.06 22.90 9.75
C ALA A 152 -13.56 21.68 8.97
N PHE A 153 -13.06 21.47 7.75
CA PHE A 153 -13.42 20.32 6.91
C PHE A 153 -12.93 18.97 7.46
N TYR A 154 -11.70 18.90 7.99
CA TYR A 154 -11.22 17.70 8.70
C TYR A 154 -12.02 17.39 9.98
N ARG A 155 -12.75 18.36 10.56
CA ARG A 155 -13.60 18.13 11.74
C ARG A 155 -14.95 17.51 11.39
N ASP A 156 -15.55 17.82 10.25
CA ASP A 156 -16.93 17.40 9.95
C ASP A 156 -17.06 16.00 9.33
N GLY A 157 -16.11 15.55 8.50
CA GLY A 157 -16.02 14.14 8.09
C GLY A 157 -15.65 13.20 9.26
N PHE A 158 -14.85 13.72 10.20
CA PHE A 158 -14.47 13.04 11.45
C PHE A 158 -15.66 12.83 12.40
N LEU A 159 -16.73 13.62 12.30
CA LEU A 159 -17.93 13.47 13.14
C LEU A 159 -18.79 12.26 12.77
N MET A 160 -18.68 11.73 11.55
CA MET A 160 -19.60 10.69 11.06
C MET A 160 -19.15 9.28 11.48
N THR A 161 -17.85 8.97 11.46
CA THR A 161 -17.31 7.73 12.06
C THR A 161 -16.79 7.94 13.49
N GLY A 162 -16.43 9.16 13.88
CA GLY A 162 -16.16 9.54 15.27
C GLY A 162 -14.89 8.92 15.90
N PRO A 163 -14.21 9.62 16.83
CA PRO A 163 -13.10 9.07 17.59
C PRO A 163 -13.51 7.84 18.42
N ALA A 164 -14.79 7.70 18.75
CA ALA A 164 -15.35 6.55 19.46
C ALA A 164 -15.30 5.24 18.65
N TYR A 165 -15.59 5.24 17.35
CA TYR A 165 -15.50 4.03 16.51
C TYR A 165 -14.06 3.53 16.44
N LEU A 166 -13.11 4.46 16.43
CA LEU A 166 -11.69 4.18 16.27
C LEU A 166 -11.07 3.70 17.55
N GLN A 167 -11.40 4.35 18.67
CA GLN A 167 -11.09 3.83 19.98
C GLN A 167 -11.66 2.41 20.13
N GLN A 168 -12.87 2.16 19.64
CA GLN A 168 -13.46 0.82 19.66
C GLN A 168 -12.72 -0.18 18.75
N LEU A 169 -12.30 0.21 17.55
CA LEU A 169 -11.46 -0.64 16.69
C LEU A 169 -10.10 -0.92 17.35
N GLN A 170 -9.49 0.07 17.99
CA GLN A 170 -8.24 -0.07 18.74
C GLN A 170 -8.40 -0.97 19.96
N GLU A 171 -9.46 -0.79 20.75
CA GLU A 171 -9.80 -1.65 21.88
C GLU A 171 -10.05 -3.09 21.42
N ARG A 172 -10.65 -3.30 20.25
CA ARG A 172 -10.87 -4.64 19.66
C ARG A 172 -9.59 -5.27 19.14
N ILE A 173 -8.76 -4.51 18.45
CA ILE A 173 -7.40 -4.93 18.06
C ILE A 173 -6.63 -5.36 19.31
N ALA A 174 -6.74 -4.57 20.38
CA ALA A 174 -6.10 -4.89 21.65
C ALA A 174 -6.69 -6.16 22.28
N ALA A 175 -8.02 -6.27 22.35
CA ALA A 175 -8.72 -7.38 22.97
C ALA A 175 -8.76 -8.67 22.13
N ALA A 176 -8.30 -8.64 20.86
CA ALA A 176 -8.33 -9.78 19.95
C ALA A 176 -7.54 -10.96 20.53
N THR A 177 -8.21 -12.10 20.69
CA THR A 177 -7.59 -13.36 21.16
C THR A 177 -7.24 -14.29 20.00
N ALA A 178 -7.73 -13.97 18.79
CA ALA A 178 -7.45 -14.68 17.55
C ALA A 178 -7.05 -13.70 16.44
N TRP A 179 -6.17 -14.13 15.54
CA TRP A 179 -5.63 -13.27 14.47
C TRP A 179 -6.72 -12.76 13.51
N GLN A 180 -7.79 -13.52 13.28
CA GLN A 180 -8.91 -13.12 12.42
C GLN A 180 -9.65 -11.89 12.96
N GLN A 181 -9.80 -11.79 14.29
CA GLN A 181 -10.44 -10.65 14.92
C GLN A 181 -9.59 -9.38 14.78
N ALA A 182 -8.27 -9.54 14.95
CA ALA A 182 -7.31 -8.46 14.74
C ALA A 182 -7.30 -8.03 13.27
N GLU A 183 -7.30 -8.98 12.34
CA GLU A 183 -7.31 -8.73 10.90
C GLU A 183 -8.57 -7.97 10.44
N GLY A 184 -9.76 -8.41 10.84
CA GLY A 184 -10.99 -7.72 10.48
C GLY A 184 -11.07 -6.29 11.03
N ALA A 185 -10.58 -6.07 12.26
CA ALA A 185 -10.51 -4.73 12.83
C ALA A 185 -9.45 -3.84 12.13
N LEU A 186 -8.31 -4.41 11.76
CA LEU A 186 -7.28 -3.71 10.96
C LEU A 186 -7.77 -3.39 9.55
N PHE A 187 -8.56 -4.27 8.95
CA PHE A 187 -9.11 -4.08 7.62
C PHE A 187 -10.14 -2.93 7.61
N CYS A 188 -11.03 -2.89 8.61
CA CYS A 188 -11.90 -1.74 8.83
C CYS A 188 -11.10 -0.45 9.08
N LEU A 189 -10.01 -0.53 9.84
CA LEU A 189 -9.12 0.60 10.09
C LEU A 189 -8.42 1.08 8.82
N ALA A 190 -7.97 0.17 7.94
CA ALA A 190 -7.38 0.49 6.64
C ALA A 190 -8.35 1.27 5.76
N ALA A 191 -9.63 0.88 5.76
CA ALA A 191 -10.67 1.52 4.95
C ALA A 191 -10.94 2.98 5.34
N VAL A 192 -10.62 3.36 6.58
CA VAL A 192 -10.77 4.73 7.10
C VAL A 192 -9.42 5.42 7.38
N ALA A 193 -8.31 4.81 6.97
CA ALA A 193 -6.97 5.24 7.34
C ALA A 193 -6.58 6.62 6.79
N ASP A 194 -7.13 7.02 5.64
CA ASP A 194 -6.89 8.35 5.07
C ASP A 194 -7.36 9.49 6.00
N MET A 195 -8.23 9.20 6.97
CA MET A 195 -8.79 10.20 7.88
C MET A 195 -8.07 10.29 9.24
N LEU A 196 -7.05 9.46 9.53
CA LEU A 196 -6.66 9.19 10.93
C LEU A 196 -5.17 9.13 11.29
N ARG A 197 -4.93 9.37 12.58
CA ARG A 197 -3.61 9.44 13.25
C ARG A 197 -3.31 8.12 14.00
N GLY A 198 -2.50 7.24 13.41
CA GLY A 198 -2.24 5.86 13.87
C GLY A 198 -1.27 5.70 15.07
N GLN A 199 -1.49 6.40 16.20
CA GLN A 199 -0.54 6.41 17.33
C GLN A 199 -0.28 5.03 17.96
N ASP A 200 -1.31 4.20 18.16
CA ASP A 200 -1.16 2.97 18.95
C ASP A 200 -0.58 1.78 18.17
N LEU A 201 -0.85 1.67 16.87
CA LEU A 201 -0.45 0.52 16.05
C LEU A 201 1.08 0.37 15.97
N CYS A 202 1.77 1.51 15.93
CA CYS A 202 3.21 1.61 15.76
C CYS A 202 3.95 2.00 17.04
N SER A 203 3.25 2.16 18.17
CA SER A 203 3.89 2.53 19.44
C SER A 203 4.74 1.36 19.99
N PRO A 204 5.81 1.64 20.77
CA PRO A 204 6.58 0.59 21.44
C PRO A 204 5.78 -0.22 22.46
N ALA A 205 4.73 0.39 23.04
CA ALA A 205 3.74 -0.26 23.89
C ALA A 205 2.64 -0.98 23.08
N GLY A 206 2.56 -0.68 21.78
CA GLY A 206 1.64 -1.26 20.84
C GLY A 206 1.87 -2.75 20.75
N ARG A 207 0.75 -3.50 20.74
CA ARG A 207 0.71 -4.97 20.76
C ARG A 207 1.14 -5.58 19.43
N SER A 208 2.32 -5.17 18.93
CA SER A 208 3.02 -5.71 17.76
C SER A 208 2.96 -7.24 17.76
N ALA A 209 3.17 -7.88 18.91
CA ALA A 209 3.07 -9.34 19.07
C ALA A 209 1.77 -9.97 18.51
N ALA A 210 0.62 -9.29 18.62
CA ALA A 210 -0.65 -9.80 18.09
C ALA A 210 -0.68 -9.75 16.55
N PHE A 211 -0.18 -8.66 15.95
CA PHE A 211 -0.10 -8.52 14.49
C PHE A 211 0.93 -9.47 13.87
N LEU A 212 2.04 -9.68 14.59
CA LEU A 212 3.13 -10.54 14.16
C LEU A 212 2.84 -12.04 14.33
N SER A 213 1.69 -12.39 14.91
CA SER A 213 1.31 -13.79 15.14
C SER A 213 0.82 -14.52 13.88
N SER A 214 0.39 -13.80 12.84
CA SER A 214 -0.12 -14.37 11.59
C SER A 214 0.37 -13.59 10.36
N PRO A 215 0.75 -14.27 9.27
CA PRO A 215 1.13 -13.61 8.01
C PRO A 215 0.04 -12.68 7.44
N PHE A 216 -1.25 -13.02 7.64
CA PHE A 216 -2.37 -12.23 7.12
C PHE A 216 -2.58 -10.92 7.89
N THR A 217 -2.43 -10.96 9.22
CA THR A 217 -2.45 -9.75 10.05
C THR A 217 -1.24 -8.87 9.76
N CYS A 218 -0.06 -9.45 9.53
CA CYS A 218 1.13 -8.72 9.10
C CYS A 218 0.89 -7.96 7.77
N ALA A 219 0.30 -8.63 6.77
CA ALA A 219 0.03 -8.01 5.47
C ALA A 219 -0.95 -6.83 5.61
N THR A 220 -2.03 -7.01 6.36
CA THR A 220 -3.04 -5.97 6.59
C THR A 220 -2.47 -4.83 7.41
N ALA A 221 -1.72 -5.12 8.48
CA ALA A 221 -1.05 -4.10 9.27
C ALA A 221 -0.04 -3.30 8.43
N ALA A 222 0.73 -3.97 7.56
CA ALA A 222 1.64 -3.29 6.64
C ALA A 222 0.90 -2.35 5.68
N ALA A 223 -0.24 -2.79 5.13
CA ALA A 223 -1.07 -1.94 4.28
C ALA A 223 -1.61 -0.70 5.02
N VAL A 224 -2.11 -0.88 6.26
CA VAL A 224 -2.54 0.22 7.14
C VAL A 224 -1.39 1.20 7.39
N VAL A 225 -0.20 0.70 7.70
CA VAL A 225 0.99 1.54 7.91
C VAL A 225 1.33 2.35 6.66
N GLY A 226 1.25 1.74 5.48
CA GLY A 226 1.44 2.43 4.20
C GLY A 226 0.41 3.53 3.96
N ALA A 227 -0.86 3.28 4.27
CA ALA A 227 -1.93 4.28 4.18
C ALA A 227 -1.72 5.45 5.16
N TYR A 228 -1.11 5.21 6.32
CA TYR A 228 -0.75 6.25 7.30
C TYR A 228 0.53 7.03 7.00
N ALA A 229 1.21 6.79 5.87
CA ALA A 229 2.40 7.55 5.51
C ALA A 229 2.24 9.10 5.53
N PRO A 230 1.11 9.71 5.07
CA PRO A 230 0.90 11.15 5.22
C PRO A 230 0.96 11.64 6.66
N TRP A 231 0.38 10.86 7.57
CA TRP A 231 0.35 11.20 8.98
C TRP A 231 1.74 11.17 9.60
N PHE A 232 2.58 10.18 9.26
CA PHE A 232 3.97 10.11 9.72
C PHE A 232 4.83 11.28 9.21
N GLU A 233 4.56 11.78 8.00
CA GLU A 233 5.24 12.95 7.46
C GLU A 233 4.86 14.23 8.24
N CYS A 234 3.57 14.46 8.44
CA CYS A 234 3.07 15.70 9.05
C CYS A 234 3.19 15.74 10.59
N THR A 235 3.42 14.59 11.24
CA THR A 235 3.45 14.48 12.71
C THR A 235 4.82 14.00 13.21
N PRO A 236 5.70 14.91 13.67
CA PRO A 236 7.04 14.55 14.15
C PRO A 236 7.02 13.55 15.33
N ALA A 237 6.00 13.63 16.19
CA ALA A 237 5.81 12.73 17.32
C ALA A 237 5.29 11.34 16.94
N ALA A 238 4.89 11.11 15.68
CA ALA A 238 4.41 9.80 15.23
C ALA A 238 5.53 8.76 15.34
N PRO A 239 5.24 7.53 15.83
CA PRO A 239 6.24 6.51 16.12
C PRO A 239 6.70 5.78 14.84
N LEU A 240 7.38 6.52 13.96
CA LEU A 240 7.89 6.04 12.66
C LEU A 240 8.82 4.83 12.80
N GLU A 241 9.65 4.80 13.84
CA GLU A 241 10.57 3.68 14.08
C GLU A 241 9.81 2.36 14.32
N GLY A 242 8.72 2.40 15.10
CA GLY A 242 7.89 1.22 15.32
C GLY A 242 7.18 0.76 14.05
N ALA A 243 6.75 1.69 13.20
CA ALA A 243 6.19 1.39 11.89
C ALA A 243 7.21 0.68 10.99
N LEU A 244 8.44 1.20 10.89
CA LEU A 244 9.51 0.60 10.10
C LEU A 244 9.90 -0.78 10.64
N ARG A 245 9.98 -0.97 11.96
CA ARG A 245 10.24 -2.30 12.57
C ARG A 245 9.14 -3.30 12.22
N LEU A 246 7.86 -2.89 12.26
CA LEU A 246 6.74 -3.73 11.85
C LEU A 246 6.86 -4.14 10.39
N LEU A 247 7.16 -3.19 9.49
CA LEU A 247 7.32 -3.49 8.06
C LEU A 247 8.52 -4.41 7.78
N LEU A 248 9.67 -4.15 8.40
CA LEU A 248 10.85 -5.00 8.26
C LEU A 248 10.59 -6.42 8.77
N HIS A 249 9.82 -6.57 9.85
CA HIS A 249 9.40 -7.88 10.32
C HIS A 249 8.37 -8.53 9.37
N ALA A 250 7.45 -7.75 8.80
CA ALA A 250 6.50 -8.25 7.79
C ALA A 250 7.22 -8.73 6.52
N LEU A 251 8.40 -8.20 6.18
CA LEU A 251 9.22 -8.72 5.08
C LEU A 251 9.76 -10.14 5.33
N CYS A 252 9.69 -10.66 6.56
CA CYS A 252 10.04 -12.04 6.85
C CYS A 252 8.96 -13.06 6.42
N PHE A 253 7.74 -12.61 6.09
CA PHE A 253 6.65 -13.51 5.70
C PHE A 253 6.28 -13.34 4.22
N PRO A 254 6.27 -14.43 3.42
CA PRO A 254 5.95 -14.38 2.00
C PRO A 254 4.61 -13.71 1.67
N HIS A 255 3.58 -13.94 2.49
CA HIS A 255 2.23 -13.42 2.25
C HIS A 255 2.12 -11.90 2.45
N SER A 256 3.09 -11.27 3.13
CA SER A 256 3.09 -9.83 3.39
C SER A 256 4.13 -9.04 2.60
N TRP A 257 4.94 -9.69 1.76
CA TRP A 257 6.01 -9.02 1.00
C TRP A 257 5.49 -7.81 0.21
N HIS A 258 4.44 -8.00 -0.60
CA HIS A 258 3.94 -6.94 -1.44
C HIS A 258 3.45 -5.71 -0.65
N ALA A 259 2.59 -5.93 0.35
CA ALA A 259 2.08 -4.87 1.20
C ALA A 259 3.21 -4.18 1.99
N ALA A 260 4.14 -4.95 2.55
CA ALA A 260 5.25 -4.44 3.33
C ALA A 260 6.27 -3.66 2.49
N ALA A 261 6.67 -4.17 1.33
CA ALA A 261 7.60 -3.51 0.42
C ALA A 261 7.04 -2.18 -0.08
N ARG A 262 5.76 -2.15 -0.49
CA ARG A 262 5.08 -0.93 -0.93
C ARG A 262 4.95 0.08 0.21
N ALA A 263 4.50 -0.34 1.39
CA ALA A 263 4.40 0.55 2.55
C ALA A 263 5.77 1.09 2.98
N PHE A 264 6.81 0.25 2.93
CA PHE A 264 8.17 0.61 3.27
C PHE A 264 8.70 1.68 2.31
N LYS A 265 8.54 1.48 0.99
CA LYS A 265 8.88 2.47 -0.03
C LYS A 265 8.20 3.81 0.24
N VAL A 266 6.88 3.81 0.45
CA VAL A 266 6.10 5.04 0.67
C VAL A 266 6.55 5.76 1.94
N LEU A 267 6.79 5.04 3.04
CA LEU A 267 7.34 5.64 4.27
C LEU A 267 8.73 6.22 4.05
N CYS A 268 9.63 5.50 3.38
CA CYS A 268 10.95 6.00 3.05
C CYS A 268 10.87 7.30 2.25
N MET A 269 9.98 7.38 1.25
CA MET A 269 9.79 8.57 0.43
C MET A 269 9.25 9.76 1.22
N ARG A 270 8.16 9.56 1.96
CA ARG A 270 7.46 10.65 2.64
C ARG A 270 8.13 11.09 3.93
N CYS A 271 8.79 10.16 4.62
CA CYS A 271 9.48 10.44 5.87
C CYS A 271 11.00 10.58 5.68
N ALA A 272 11.48 10.78 4.44
CA ALA A 272 12.90 10.80 4.12
C ALA A 272 13.69 11.80 4.99
N ALA A 273 13.13 13.00 5.24
CA ALA A 273 13.73 14.02 6.10
C ALA A 273 13.91 13.59 7.56
N ARG A 274 13.10 12.63 8.05
CA ARG A 274 13.23 12.05 9.40
C ARG A 274 14.20 10.87 9.43
N LEU A 275 14.47 10.27 8.26
CA LEU A 275 15.31 9.09 8.10
C LEU A 275 16.72 9.41 7.59
N CYS A 276 16.99 10.67 7.22
CA CYS A 276 18.24 11.11 6.59
C CYS A 276 19.43 11.19 7.55
N SER A 277 19.73 10.09 8.25
CA SER A 277 21.00 9.90 8.94
C SER A 277 21.67 8.62 8.44
N ALA A 278 22.98 8.70 8.17
CA ALA A 278 23.78 7.56 7.70
C ALA A 278 23.58 6.28 8.55
N PRO A 279 23.67 6.31 9.89
CA PRO A 279 23.51 5.09 10.69
C PRO A 279 22.10 4.49 10.59
N VAL A 280 21.06 5.31 10.49
CA VAL A 280 19.68 4.82 10.32
C VAL A 280 19.53 4.15 8.96
N VAL A 281 19.98 4.80 7.88
CA VAL A 281 19.87 4.23 6.53
C VAL A 281 20.65 2.93 6.41
N GLN A 282 21.89 2.89 6.93
CA GLN A 282 22.72 1.68 6.92
C GLN A 282 22.08 0.55 7.74
N SER A 283 21.47 0.86 8.89
CA SER A 283 20.75 -0.12 9.69
C SER A 283 19.51 -0.65 8.96
N LEU A 284 18.71 0.23 8.34
CA LEU A 284 17.56 -0.17 7.54
C LEU A 284 17.98 -1.03 6.34
N ALA A 285 19.05 -0.64 5.64
CA ALA A 285 19.61 -1.40 4.52
C ALA A 285 20.09 -2.78 4.95
N ALA A 286 20.81 -2.88 6.07
CA ALA A 286 21.29 -4.16 6.59
C ALA A 286 20.14 -5.11 6.97
N VAL A 287 19.08 -4.61 7.59
CA VAL A 287 17.91 -5.44 7.94
C VAL A 287 17.11 -5.84 6.69
N ALA A 288 16.88 -4.89 5.77
CA ALA A 288 16.18 -5.15 4.52
C ALA A 288 16.93 -6.13 3.61
N ALA A 289 18.27 -6.10 3.62
CA ALA A 289 19.11 -7.00 2.82
C ALA A 289 18.85 -8.47 3.12
N ALA A 290 18.48 -8.84 4.35
CA ALA A 290 18.14 -10.23 4.68
C ALA A 290 16.93 -10.74 3.88
N ALA A 291 15.99 -9.87 3.51
CA ALA A 291 14.81 -10.21 2.73
C ALA A 291 15.04 -10.03 1.21
N VAL A 292 15.75 -8.96 0.82
CA VAL A 292 15.91 -8.54 -0.58
C VAL A 292 17.12 -9.18 -1.27
N ALA A 293 18.19 -9.43 -0.53
CA ALA A 293 19.46 -9.92 -1.07
C ALA A 293 20.23 -10.70 0.00
N PRO A 294 19.70 -11.86 0.46
CA PRO A 294 20.34 -12.64 1.50
C PRO A 294 21.77 -13.02 1.07
N ALA A 295 22.72 -12.78 1.98
CA ALA A 295 24.12 -13.03 1.73
C ALA A 295 24.37 -14.51 1.40
N PRO A 296 25.18 -14.82 0.38
CA PRO A 296 25.54 -16.20 0.08
C PRO A 296 26.36 -16.79 1.24
N ALA A 297 26.13 -18.06 1.56
CA ALA A 297 27.01 -18.77 2.48
C ALA A 297 28.42 -18.89 1.88
N ALA A 298 29.46 -18.90 2.73
CA ALA A 298 30.85 -18.95 2.28
C ALA A 298 31.09 -20.16 1.37
N GLY A 299 31.59 -19.91 0.16
CA GLY A 299 31.89 -20.93 -0.84
C GLY A 299 30.67 -21.55 -1.52
N GLN A 300 29.47 -21.01 -1.32
CA GLN A 300 28.24 -21.48 -1.96
C GLN A 300 27.75 -20.48 -3.00
N VAL A 301 27.07 -21.01 -4.03
CA VAL A 301 26.31 -20.21 -5.00
C VAL A 301 25.14 -19.54 -4.28
N ALA A 302 24.90 -18.27 -4.55
CA ALA A 302 23.77 -17.54 -4.00
C ALA A 302 22.44 -18.26 -4.28
N SER A 303 21.65 -18.48 -3.23
CA SER A 303 20.32 -19.09 -3.34
C SER A 303 19.34 -18.15 -4.06
N TYR A 304 18.30 -18.72 -4.65
CA TYR A 304 17.18 -17.96 -5.20
C TYR A 304 16.56 -17.06 -4.13
N VAL A 305 16.26 -15.81 -4.48
CA VAL A 305 15.44 -14.94 -3.63
C VAL A 305 13.99 -15.20 -4.00
N SER A 306 13.22 -15.73 -3.03
CA SER A 306 11.81 -16.04 -3.25
C SER A 306 10.91 -14.81 -3.35
N MET A 307 11.37 -13.66 -2.84
CA MET A 307 10.66 -12.39 -2.94
C MET A 307 10.55 -11.94 -4.41
N PRO A 308 9.35 -11.56 -4.89
CA PRO A 308 9.16 -11.02 -6.23
C PRO A 308 10.07 -9.83 -6.54
N LEU A 309 10.52 -9.72 -7.80
CA LEU A 309 11.41 -8.66 -8.24
C LEU A 309 10.85 -7.26 -7.96
N GLU A 310 9.56 -7.04 -8.20
CA GLU A 310 8.89 -5.75 -7.98
C GLU A 310 8.95 -5.30 -6.51
N ASP A 311 8.75 -6.24 -5.58
CA ASP A 311 8.79 -5.96 -4.14
C ASP A 311 10.22 -5.63 -3.69
N ARG A 312 11.21 -6.36 -4.23
CA ARG A 312 12.63 -6.09 -4.01
C ARG A 312 13.03 -4.70 -4.52
N GLN A 313 12.59 -4.34 -5.73
CA GLN A 313 12.83 -3.02 -6.34
C GLN A 313 12.23 -1.91 -5.48
N ALA A 314 11.00 -2.08 -4.99
CA ALA A 314 10.34 -1.08 -4.16
C ALA A 314 11.14 -0.74 -2.88
N ILE A 315 11.73 -1.76 -2.24
CA ILE A 315 12.55 -1.56 -1.03
C ILE A 315 13.85 -0.82 -1.36
N VAL A 316 14.55 -1.23 -2.41
CA VAL A 316 15.80 -0.60 -2.85
C VAL A 316 15.56 0.86 -3.27
N GLU A 317 14.48 1.12 -4.03
CA GLU A 317 14.09 2.46 -4.44
C GLU A 317 13.78 3.35 -3.23
N GLY A 318 13.02 2.83 -2.26
CA GLY A 318 12.71 3.53 -1.01
C GLY A 318 13.99 3.97 -0.28
N LEU A 319 14.91 3.04 -0.06
CA LEU A 319 16.19 3.34 0.60
C LEU A 319 17.05 4.33 -0.22
N ALA A 320 17.15 4.14 -1.54
CA ALA A 320 17.93 5.02 -2.40
C ALA A 320 17.42 6.46 -2.37
N ARG A 321 16.09 6.67 -2.32
CA ARG A 321 15.47 8.00 -2.17
C ARG A 321 15.76 8.65 -0.80
N VAL A 322 15.99 7.87 0.25
CA VAL A 322 16.45 8.44 1.54
C VAL A 322 17.92 8.84 1.45
N ILE A 323 18.76 8.04 0.77
CA ILE A 323 20.18 8.34 0.58
C ILE A 323 20.37 9.66 -0.17
N THR A 324 19.54 9.97 -1.17
CA THR A 324 19.66 11.24 -1.89
C THR A 324 19.43 12.45 -0.99
N LEU A 325 18.92 12.31 0.23
CA LEU A 325 18.80 13.40 1.21
C LEU A 325 19.93 13.45 2.24
N LEU A 326 20.87 12.49 2.23
CA LEU A 326 22.00 12.48 3.15
C LEU A 326 23.00 13.61 2.86
N ASN A 327 23.86 13.86 3.86
CA ASN A 327 25.03 14.71 3.68
C ASN A 327 25.94 14.10 2.61
N PRO A 328 26.58 14.93 1.76
CA PRO A 328 27.37 14.43 0.64
C PRO A 328 28.49 13.43 1.03
N GLN A 329 29.04 13.55 2.25
CA GLN A 329 30.05 12.63 2.78
C GLN A 329 29.50 11.23 3.09
N ASP A 330 28.23 11.13 3.47
CA ASP A 330 27.57 9.89 3.91
C ASP A 330 26.91 9.13 2.75
N VAL A 331 26.69 9.81 1.63
CA VAL A 331 26.00 9.28 0.44
C VAL A 331 26.72 8.05 -0.09
N VAL A 332 28.05 8.10 -0.21
CA VAL A 332 28.85 7.01 -0.81
C VAL A 332 28.77 5.74 0.04
N ASP A 333 29.07 5.85 1.33
CA ASP A 333 29.08 4.69 2.23
C ASP A 333 27.69 4.07 2.36
N SER A 334 26.65 4.91 2.42
CA SER A 334 25.27 4.44 2.47
C SER A 334 24.85 3.77 1.16
N ALA A 335 25.27 4.30 0.01
CA ALA A 335 24.97 3.71 -1.29
C ALA A 335 25.65 2.34 -1.45
N LEU A 336 26.90 2.24 -1.02
CA LEU A 336 27.63 0.98 -0.97
C LEU A 336 26.91 -0.04 -0.08
N SER A 337 26.37 0.38 1.07
CA SER A 337 25.65 -0.53 1.98
C SER A 337 24.41 -1.18 1.34
N ILE A 338 23.73 -0.48 0.44
CA ILE A 338 22.59 -1.04 -0.31
C ILE A 338 23.07 -1.92 -1.48
N GLN A 339 24.13 -1.51 -2.18
CA GLN A 339 24.60 -2.23 -3.38
C GLN A 339 25.39 -3.51 -3.04
N GLN A 340 26.14 -3.51 -1.93
CA GLN A 340 27.07 -4.59 -1.59
C GLN A 340 26.41 -5.98 -1.52
N PRO A 341 25.22 -6.18 -0.93
CA PRO A 341 24.55 -7.48 -0.93
C PRO A 341 24.28 -8.02 -2.34
N HIS A 342 23.85 -7.18 -3.27
CA HIS A 342 23.58 -7.55 -4.67
C HIS A 342 24.86 -7.89 -5.44
N LEU A 343 25.91 -7.09 -5.23
CA LEU A 343 27.23 -7.36 -5.81
C LEU A 343 27.82 -8.67 -5.28
N ALA A 344 27.72 -8.93 -3.98
CA ALA A 344 28.19 -10.17 -3.38
C ALA A 344 27.46 -11.41 -3.93
N ARG A 345 26.14 -11.32 -4.15
CA ARG A 345 25.35 -12.38 -4.76
C ARG A 345 25.73 -12.62 -6.22
N THR A 346 25.87 -11.55 -7.00
CA THR A 346 26.32 -11.61 -8.41
C THR A 346 27.70 -12.24 -8.52
N GLN A 347 28.65 -11.81 -7.68
CA GLN A 347 29.99 -12.38 -7.61
C GLN A 347 29.97 -13.86 -7.22
N SER A 348 29.14 -14.26 -6.26
CA SER A 348 28.97 -15.68 -5.88
C SER A 348 28.43 -16.53 -7.04
N ILE A 349 27.42 -16.03 -7.78
CA ILE A 349 26.88 -16.70 -8.96
C ILE A 349 27.95 -16.87 -10.04
N ILE A 350 28.73 -15.82 -10.33
CA ILE A 350 29.79 -15.86 -11.35
C ILE A 350 30.92 -16.81 -10.93
N SER A 351 31.39 -16.71 -9.67
CA SER A 351 32.57 -17.44 -9.19
C SER A 351 32.30 -18.92 -9.00
N HIS A 352 31.12 -19.28 -8.51
CA HIS A 352 30.79 -20.65 -8.13
C HIS A 352 29.82 -21.34 -9.11
N GLY A 353 29.09 -20.57 -9.92
CA GLY A 353 28.07 -21.10 -10.81
C GLY A 353 28.60 -21.70 -12.12
N SER A 354 29.89 -21.56 -12.42
CA SER A 354 30.51 -22.10 -13.65
C SER A 354 30.34 -23.63 -13.77
N SER A 355 30.46 -24.35 -12.66
CA SER A 355 30.26 -25.81 -12.61
C SER A 355 28.79 -26.19 -12.86
N THR A 356 27.85 -25.47 -12.27
CA THR A 356 26.40 -25.64 -12.48
C THR A 356 25.99 -25.28 -13.90
N ALA A 357 26.56 -24.21 -14.47
CA ALA A 357 26.33 -23.80 -15.84
C ALA A 357 26.85 -24.84 -16.85
N ALA A 358 28.03 -25.41 -16.61
CA ALA A 358 28.63 -26.44 -17.45
C ALA A 358 27.82 -27.75 -17.49
N GLN A 359 27.09 -28.06 -16.42
CA GLN A 359 26.19 -29.23 -16.36
C GLN A 359 24.90 -29.03 -17.17
N GLY A 360 24.56 -27.79 -17.53
CA GLY A 360 23.36 -27.46 -18.29
C GLY A 360 22.04 -27.78 -17.56
N GLY A 361 20.96 -27.93 -18.32
CA GLY A 361 19.66 -28.34 -17.80
C GLY A 361 18.92 -27.28 -16.98
N ALA A 362 18.07 -27.72 -16.05
CA ALA A 362 17.21 -26.84 -15.26
C ALA A 362 17.99 -25.98 -14.26
N ALA A 363 19.06 -26.52 -13.65
CA ALA A 363 19.88 -25.79 -12.67
C ALA A 363 20.66 -24.63 -13.31
N ALA A 364 21.21 -24.83 -14.52
CA ALA A 364 21.85 -23.76 -15.28
C ALA A 364 20.85 -22.65 -15.66
N LYS A 365 19.62 -23.01 -16.04
CA LYS A 365 18.55 -22.04 -16.32
C LYS A 365 18.16 -21.23 -15.09
N GLN A 366 18.02 -21.87 -13.93
CA GLN A 366 17.74 -21.19 -12.66
C GLN A 366 18.88 -20.22 -12.29
N LEU A 367 20.14 -20.64 -12.42
CA LEU A 367 21.29 -19.78 -12.16
C LEU A 367 21.29 -18.53 -13.05
N LEU A 368 21.04 -18.70 -14.34
CA LEU A 368 20.93 -17.58 -15.29
C LEU A 368 19.75 -16.67 -14.98
N GLN A 369 18.62 -17.24 -14.54
CA GLN A 369 17.47 -16.45 -14.08
C GLN A 369 17.83 -15.63 -12.85
N HIS A 370 18.54 -16.20 -11.86
CA HIS A 370 18.95 -15.46 -10.67
C HIS A 370 19.87 -14.29 -11.02
N LEU A 371 20.83 -14.52 -11.92
CA LEU A 371 21.71 -13.47 -12.41
C LEU A 371 20.91 -12.40 -13.15
N ALA A 372 19.96 -12.80 -14.00
CA ALA A 372 19.08 -11.87 -14.70
C ALA A 372 18.25 -11.03 -13.73
N ASP A 373 17.69 -11.63 -12.67
CA ASP A 373 16.89 -10.92 -11.67
C ASP A 373 17.73 -9.90 -10.88
N GLU A 374 18.97 -10.24 -10.49
CA GLU A 374 19.88 -9.26 -9.84
C GLU A 374 20.26 -8.12 -10.79
N LEU A 375 20.52 -8.43 -12.07
CA LEU A 375 20.81 -7.41 -13.07
C LEU A 375 19.59 -6.53 -13.37
N GLN A 376 18.39 -7.12 -13.47
CA GLN A 376 17.14 -6.38 -13.68
C GLN A 376 16.80 -5.49 -12.49
N LEU A 377 17.05 -5.95 -11.26
CA LEU A 377 16.87 -5.13 -10.08
C LEU A 377 17.77 -3.89 -10.13
N MET A 378 19.03 -4.05 -10.54
CA MET A 378 19.97 -2.94 -10.68
C MET A 378 19.68 -2.05 -11.91
N ALA A 379 19.00 -2.58 -12.93
CA ALA A 379 18.65 -1.89 -14.16
C ALA A 379 17.24 -1.29 -14.18
N ASP A 380 16.43 -1.52 -13.14
CA ASP A 380 15.09 -0.95 -13.03
C ASP A 380 15.14 0.56 -13.12
N ARG A 381 14.22 1.16 -13.89
CA ARG A 381 14.23 2.60 -14.15
C ARG A 381 14.18 3.42 -12.87
N SER A 382 13.31 3.06 -11.93
CA SER A 382 13.11 3.85 -10.71
C SER A 382 14.28 3.71 -9.75
N VAL A 383 14.86 2.51 -9.65
CA VAL A 383 16.09 2.24 -8.91
C VAL A 383 17.26 2.98 -9.56
N LEU A 384 17.38 2.93 -10.88
CA LEU A 384 18.44 3.57 -11.65
C LEU A 384 18.39 5.09 -11.53
N GLU A 385 17.20 5.70 -11.64
CA GLU A 385 17.00 7.15 -11.42
C GLU A 385 17.47 7.55 -10.01
N ALA A 386 17.08 6.78 -8.98
CA ALA A 386 17.50 7.05 -7.62
C ALA A 386 19.02 6.85 -7.42
N VAL A 387 19.61 5.80 -7.98
CA VAL A 387 21.06 5.51 -7.90
C VAL A 387 21.88 6.53 -8.69
N CYS A 388 21.42 6.98 -9.86
CA CYS A 388 22.07 8.04 -10.63
C CYS A 388 22.10 9.35 -9.85
N GLU A 389 21.01 9.71 -9.16
CA GLU A 389 20.99 10.89 -8.30
C GLU A 389 21.98 10.77 -7.12
N VAL A 390 22.13 9.56 -6.54
CA VAL A 390 23.17 9.27 -5.54
C VAL A 390 24.58 9.49 -6.13
N TYR A 391 24.87 8.97 -7.33
CA TYR A 391 26.18 9.14 -7.96
C TYR A 391 26.48 10.61 -8.28
N LYS A 392 25.50 11.35 -8.79
CA LYS A 392 25.60 12.79 -9.03
C LYS A 392 25.99 13.53 -7.75
N ARG A 393 25.27 13.31 -6.64
CA ARG A 393 25.58 13.95 -5.36
C ARG A 393 26.95 13.53 -4.81
N ALA A 394 27.31 12.25 -4.93
CA ALA A 394 28.63 11.76 -4.52
C ALA A 394 29.79 12.41 -5.31
N LEU A 395 29.63 12.55 -6.63
CA LEU A 395 30.60 13.24 -7.49
C LEU A 395 30.74 14.71 -7.11
N GLN A 396 29.62 15.39 -6.89
CA GLN A 396 29.59 16.78 -6.43
C GLN A 396 30.22 16.97 -5.04
N ALA A 397 30.10 15.96 -4.17
CA ALA A 397 30.73 15.91 -2.84
C ALA A 397 32.25 15.82 -2.93
N ALA A 398 32.74 14.85 -3.71
CA ALA A 398 34.14 14.49 -3.80
C ALA A 398 34.93 15.52 -4.63
N ARG A 399 34.31 16.13 -5.65
CA ARG A 399 34.94 17.12 -6.53
C ARG A 399 36.30 16.62 -7.04
N GLY A 400 37.38 17.37 -6.80
CA GLY A 400 38.73 17.06 -7.26
C GLY A 400 39.28 15.71 -6.76
N SER A 401 38.77 15.16 -5.65
CA SER A 401 39.19 13.83 -5.19
C SER A 401 38.57 12.68 -6.00
N ALA A 402 37.51 12.94 -6.77
CA ALA A 402 36.90 11.96 -7.67
C ALA A 402 37.67 11.77 -8.98
N LYS A 403 38.62 12.66 -9.33
CA LYS A 403 39.39 12.62 -10.58
C LYS A 403 39.92 11.23 -11.00
N PRO A 404 40.55 10.43 -10.12
CA PRO A 404 41.03 9.10 -10.50
C PRO A 404 39.91 8.10 -10.88
N LEU A 405 38.67 8.35 -10.46
CA LEU A 405 37.53 7.48 -10.70
C LEU A 405 36.68 7.89 -11.92
N LEU A 406 36.87 9.11 -12.44
CA LEU A 406 36.02 9.67 -13.50
C LEU A 406 36.03 8.83 -14.77
N THR A 407 37.18 8.30 -15.19
CA THR A 407 37.27 7.45 -16.38
C THR A 407 36.46 6.16 -16.21
N THR A 408 36.58 5.51 -15.06
CA THR A 408 35.84 4.28 -14.75
C THR A 408 34.33 4.53 -14.70
N LEU A 409 33.92 5.63 -14.05
CA LEU A 409 32.51 6.02 -13.97
C LEU A 409 31.96 6.42 -15.33
N LEU A 410 32.71 7.16 -16.15
CA LEU A 410 32.30 7.54 -17.50
C LEU A 410 32.03 6.31 -18.36
N THR A 411 32.93 5.32 -18.33
CA THR A 411 32.75 4.07 -19.07
C THR A 411 31.53 3.30 -18.56
N ALA A 412 31.43 3.09 -17.24
CA ALA A 412 30.34 2.33 -16.65
C ALA A 412 28.95 2.98 -16.90
N VAL A 413 28.83 4.29 -16.69
CA VAL A 413 27.59 5.04 -16.92
C VAL A 413 27.28 5.15 -18.42
N GLY A 414 28.30 5.25 -19.28
CA GLY A 414 28.13 5.25 -20.73
C GLY A 414 27.63 3.91 -21.29
N GLU A 415 28.17 2.79 -20.80
CA GLU A 415 27.68 1.44 -21.13
C GLU A 415 26.25 1.25 -20.64
N LEU A 416 25.96 1.68 -19.40
CA LEU A 416 24.63 1.63 -18.81
C LEU A 416 23.61 2.47 -19.58
N PHE A 417 23.99 3.68 -20.00
CA PHE A 417 23.16 4.52 -20.87
C PHE A 417 22.91 3.85 -22.22
N THR A 418 23.95 3.29 -22.84
CA THR A 418 23.82 2.59 -24.13
C THR A 418 22.83 1.43 -24.03
N ALA A 419 22.88 0.67 -22.94
CA ALA A 419 22.01 -0.48 -22.69
C ALA A 419 20.58 -0.10 -22.33
N THR A 420 20.37 0.96 -21.55
CA THR A 420 19.07 1.28 -20.93
C THR A 420 18.36 2.49 -21.54
N GLN A 421 19.09 3.38 -22.22
CA GLN A 421 18.62 4.67 -22.75
C GLN A 421 17.95 5.57 -21.70
N GLN A 422 18.37 5.46 -20.44
CA GLN A 422 17.77 6.21 -19.34
C GLN A 422 18.38 7.61 -19.20
N ALA A 423 17.52 8.64 -19.16
CA ALA A 423 17.94 10.03 -19.12
C ALA A 423 18.78 10.37 -17.87
N ALA A 424 18.52 9.74 -16.73
CA ALA A 424 19.27 9.98 -15.50
C ALA A 424 20.78 9.67 -15.62
N CYS A 425 21.17 8.76 -16.51
CA CYS A 425 22.59 8.52 -16.80
C CYS A 425 23.25 9.74 -17.45
N LEU A 426 22.52 10.48 -18.31
CA LEU A 426 23.04 11.70 -18.93
C LEU A 426 23.32 12.80 -17.90
N ASP A 427 22.49 12.90 -16.85
CA ASP A 427 22.72 13.85 -15.76
C ASP A 427 24.01 13.56 -15.01
N VAL A 428 24.32 12.27 -14.77
CA VAL A 428 25.58 11.84 -14.17
C VAL A 428 26.76 12.12 -15.10
N LEU A 429 26.63 11.84 -16.40
CA LEU A 429 27.67 12.14 -17.39
C LEU A 429 27.96 13.65 -17.50
N SER A 430 26.92 14.48 -17.46
CA SER A 430 27.05 15.95 -17.39
C SER A 430 27.82 16.36 -16.13
N THR A 431 27.47 15.76 -14.98
CA THR A 431 28.15 16.03 -13.72
C THR A 431 29.63 15.59 -13.75
N ILE A 432 29.95 14.46 -14.39
CA ILE A 432 31.34 14.03 -14.60
C ILE A 432 32.10 15.07 -15.42
N ALA A 433 31.50 15.61 -16.48
CA ALA A 433 32.13 16.62 -17.33
C ALA A 433 32.36 17.95 -16.58
N GLU A 434 31.47 18.33 -15.65
CA GLU A 434 31.64 19.52 -14.80
C GLU A 434 32.74 19.39 -13.75
N VAL A 435 33.04 18.17 -13.29
CA VAL A 435 34.04 17.89 -12.24
C VAL A 435 35.47 17.73 -12.80
N GLN A 436 35.61 17.43 -14.10
CA GLN A 436 36.92 17.35 -14.79
C GLN A 436 37.65 18.70 -14.78
#